data_AF-A0A7L9BLY3-F1
#
_entry.id   AF-A0A7L9BLY3-F1
#
_cell.length_a   1.000
_cell.length_b   1.000
_cell.length_c   1.000
_cell.angle_alpha   90.00
_cell.angle_beta   90.00
_cell.angle_gamma   90.00
#
_symmetry.space_group_name_H-M   'P 1'
#
loop_
_entity.id
_entity.type
_entity.pdbx_description
1 polymer ?
#
loop_
_entity_poly.entity_id
_entity_poly.type
_entity_poly.pdbx_seq_one_letter_code
_entity_poly.pdbx_strand_id
1 'polypeptide(L)'
;MNNTDDKLYREARKRVKRKKEFYSHLLSYLTIGLFLTFINWYSNPGGWWVQWVWLGWGIGIFFHGMSLFRKNIVFGDEWEEKEIQKEIKRMRKQ
;
A
#
# COMPACT_ATOMS: atom_id res chain seq x y z
N MET A 1 19.78 10.23 26.10
CA MET A 1 18.61 10.02 25.21
C MET A 1 18.09 8.63 25.50
N ASN A 2 16.80 8.49 25.78
CA ASN A 2 16.22 7.24 26.25
C ASN A 2 16.20 6.22 25.10
N ASN A 3 16.68 5.00 25.32
CA ASN A 3 16.84 3.96 24.29
C ASN A 3 15.47 3.58 23.63
N THR A 4 14.38 3.84 24.34
CA THR A 4 13.00 3.69 23.86
C THR A 4 12.63 4.73 22.79
N ASP A 5 13.04 5.99 22.95
CA ASP A 5 12.73 7.08 22.01
C ASP A 5 13.44 6.86 20.67
N ASP A 6 14.69 6.36 20.70
CA ASP A 6 15.45 6.02 19.50
C ASP A 6 14.83 4.87 18.71
N LYS A 7 14.28 3.86 19.41
CA LYS A 7 13.57 2.74 18.77
C LYS A 7 12.28 3.21 18.10
N LEU A 8 11.48 4.01 18.80
CA LEU A 8 10.24 4.62 18.28
C LEU A 8 10.52 5.48 17.05
N TYR A 9 11.52 6.35 17.12
CA TYR A 9 11.91 7.20 16.00
C TYR A 9 12.37 6.39 14.78
N ARG A 10 13.19 5.34 15.00
CA ARG A 10 13.62 4.43 13.92
C ARG A 10 12.44 3.71 13.27
N GLU A 11 11.47 3.23 14.06
CA GLU A 11 10.27 2.60 13.51
C GLU A 11 9.41 3.59 12.70
N ALA A 12 9.16 4.77 13.24
CA ALA A 12 8.41 5.83 12.56
C ALA A 12 9.08 6.18 11.23
N ARG A 13 10.41 6.39 11.21
CA ARG A 13 11.19 6.67 10.00
C ARG A 13 11.09 5.53 8.98
N LYS A 14 11.17 4.27 9.42
CA LYS A 14 10.99 3.09 8.54
C LYS A 14 9.60 3.07 7.92
N ARG A 15 8.54 3.36 8.69
CA ARG A 15 7.16 3.41 8.18
C ARG A 15 6.99 4.51 7.12
N VAL A 16 7.52 5.72 7.38
CA VAL A 16 7.47 6.85 6.44
C VAL A 16 8.26 6.56 5.16
N LYS A 17 9.46 5.99 5.28
CA LYS A 17 10.29 5.65 4.12
C LYS A 17 9.57 4.68 3.18
N ARG A 18 8.97 3.60 3.71
CA ARG A 18 8.22 2.65 2.88
C ARG A 18 7.01 3.28 2.19
N LYS A 19 6.27 4.16 2.88
CA LYS A 19 5.17 4.92 2.25
C LYS A 19 5.67 5.77 1.09
N LYS A 20 6.77 6.50 1.28
CA LYS A 20 7.39 7.33 0.24
C LYS A 20 7.81 6.51 -0.98
N GLU A 21 8.45 5.37 -0.76
CA GLU A 21 8.86 4.45 -1.84
C GLU A 21 7.65 3.96 -2.64
N PHE A 22 6.57 3.53 -1.96
CA PHE A 22 5.33 3.13 -2.62
C PHE A 22 4.71 4.25 -3.45
N TYR A 23 4.56 5.46 -2.90
CA TYR A 23 4.01 6.59 -3.66
C TYR A 23 4.87 6.96 -4.87
N SER A 24 6.20 6.85 -4.75
CA SER A 24 7.09 7.07 -5.90
C SER A 24 6.85 6.04 -7.00
N HIS A 25 6.75 4.76 -6.66
CA HIS A 25 6.47 3.71 -7.63
C HIS A 25 5.08 3.84 -8.26
N LEU A 26 4.07 4.18 -7.46
CA LEU A 26 2.72 4.43 -7.93
C LEU A 26 2.67 5.62 -8.89
N LEU A 27 3.34 6.73 -8.55
CA LEU A 27 3.41 7.90 -9.41
C LEU A 27 4.12 7.58 -10.73
N SER A 28 5.26 6.89 -10.69
CA SER A 28 5.96 6.46 -11.90
C SER A 28 5.08 5.56 -12.77
N TYR A 29 4.34 4.62 -12.17
CA TYR A 29 3.42 3.75 -12.90
C TYR A 29 2.29 4.51 -13.58
N LEU A 30 1.66 5.47 -12.88
CA LEU A 30 0.61 6.28 -13.47
C LEU A 30 1.16 7.18 -14.59
N THR A 31 2.26 7.89 -14.35
CA THR A 31 2.85 8.80 -15.35
C THR A 31 3.32 8.05 -16.59
N ILE A 32 4.10 6.97 -16.43
CA ILE A 32 4.61 6.18 -17.55
C ILE A 32 3.46 5.44 -18.24
N GLY A 33 2.53 4.85 -17.47
CA GLY A 33 1.39 4.14 -18.02
C GLY A 33 0.50 5.06 -18.86
N LEU A 34 0.19 6.27 -18.38
CA LEU A 34 -0.59 7.26 -19.12
C LEU A 34 0.15 7.72 -20.38
N PHE A 35 1.45 8.00 -20.26
CA PHE A 35 2.27 8.39 -21.40
C PHE A 35 2.31 7.31 -22.49
N LEU A 36 2.52 6.05 -22.12
CA LEU A 36 2.48 4.91 -23.05
C LEU A 36 1.09 4.70 -23.64
N THR A 37 0.04 4.91 -22.86
CA THR A 37 -1.35 4.80 -23.33
C THR A 37 -1.63 5.85 -24.39
N PHE A 38 -1.16 7.09 -24.18
CA PHE A 38 -1.28 8.17 -25.15
C PHE A 38 -0.51 7.86 -26.44
N ILE A 39 0.73 7.38 -26.33
CA ILE A 39 1.51 6.94 -27.51
C ILE A 39 0.79 5.79 -28.24
N ASN A 40 0.26 4.83 -27.50
CA ASN A 40 -0.41 3.69 -28.11
C ASN A 40 -1.67 4.10 -28.87
N TRP A 41 -2.47 4.98 -28.28
CA TRP A 41 -3.64 5.57 -28.94
C TRP A 41 -3.23 6.28 -30.24
N TYR A 42 -2.17 7.10 -30.19
CA TYR A 42 -1.74 7.90 -31.34
C TYR A 42 -1.09 7.06 -32.45
N SER A 43 -0.24 6.10 -32.10
CA SER A 43 0.58 5.35 -33.06
C SER A 43 -0.11 4.11 -33.62
N ASN A 44 -0.95 3.42 -32.85
CA ASN A 44 -1.60 2.19 -33.30
C ASN A 44 -2.93 1.92 -32.56
N PRO A 45 -4.02 2.60 -32.95
CA PRO A 45 -5.31 2.46 -32.26
C PRO A 45 -5.90 1.04 -32.30
N GLY A 46 -5.42 0.16 -33.20
CA GLY A 46 -5.84 -1.24 -33.26
C GLY A 46 -5.10 -2.19 -32.31
N GLY A 47 -3.95 -1.79 -31.76
CA GLY A 47 -3.11 -2.66 -30.93
C GLY A 47 -3.02 -2.18 -29.48
N TRP A 48 -3.78 -2.76 -28.56
CA TRP A 48 -3.75 -2.38 -27.14
C TRP A 48 -2.60 -3.03 -26.36
N TRP A 49 -1.36 -3.02 -26.87
CA TRP A 49 -0.24 -3.69 -26.20
C TRP A 49 0.06 -3.11 -24.80
N VAL A 50 -0.29 -1.84 -24.56
CA VAL A 50 -0.06 -1.16 -23.27
C VAL A 50 -0.80 -1.85 -22.11
N GLN A 51 -1.85 -2.64 -22.38
CA GLN A 51 -2.58 -3.40 -21.34
C GLN A 51 -1.66 -4.36 -20.58
N TRP A 52 -0.66 -4.95 -21.25
CA TRP A 52 0.30 -5.86 -20.62
C TRP A 52 1.26 -5.14 -19.69
N VAL A 53 1.61 -3.88 -20.00
CA VAL A 53 2.42 -3.04 -19.12
C VAL A 53 1.64 -2.66 -17.87
N TRP A 54 0.38 -2.24 -18.04
CA TRP A 54 -0.52 -1.94 -16.93
C TRP A 54 -0.72 -3.17 -16.04
N LEU A 55 -1.04 -4.34 -16.61
CA LEU A 55 -1.26 -5.56 -15.84
C LEU A 55 0.01 -6.06 -15.15
N GLY A 56 1.14 -6.11 -15.86
CA GLY A 56 2.40 -6.62 -15.30
C GLY A 56 2.91 -5.78 -14.12
N TRP A 57 3.01 -4.46 -14.28
CA TRP A 57 3.45 -3.57 -13.20
C TRP A 57 2.38 -3.35 -12.15
N GLY A 58 1.11 -3.32 -12.56
CA GLY A 58 -0.04 -3.11 -11.68
C GLY A 58 -0.14 -4.17 -10.59
N ILE A 59 0.14 -5.44 -10.93
CA ILE A 59 0.19 -6.53 -9.95
C ILE A 59 1.26 -6.28 -8.89
N GLY A 60 2.47 -5.87 -9.29
CA GLY A 60 3.56 -5.59 -8.35
C GLY A 60 3.22 -4.44 -7.40
N ILE A 61 2.63 -3.37 -7.91
CA ILE A 61 2.20 -2.22 -7.10
C ILE A 61 1.04 -2.60 -6.19
N PHE A 62 0.09 -3.40 -6.68
CA PHE A 62 -1.03 -3.89 -5.88
C PHE A 62 -0.54 -4.69 -4.66
N PHE A 63 0.38 -5.64 -4.84
CA PHE A 63 0.95 -6.40 -3.73
C PHE A 63 1.80 -5.54 -2.78
N HIS A 64 2.57 -4.58 -3.31
CA HIS A 64 3.31 -3.63 -2.47
C HIS A 64 2.36 -2.77 -1.62
N GLY A 65 1.28 -2.28 -2.23
CA GLY A 65 0.21 -1.55 -1.57
C GLY A 65 -0.45 -2.38 -0.48
N MET A 66 -0.88 -3.61 -0.81
CA MET A 66 -1.44 -4.52 0.19
C MET A 66 -0.48 -4.74 1.37
N SER A 67 0.82 -4.95 1.14
CA SER A 67 1.80 -5.11 2.22
C SER A 67 1.90 -3.88 3.14
N LEU A 68 1.83 -2.67 2.58
CA LEU A 68 1.87 -1.42 3.35
C LEU A 68 0.58 -1.12 4.09
N PHE A 69 -0.56 -1.37 3.44
CA PHE A 69 -1.88 -1.00 3.93
C PHE A 69 -2.60 -2.14 4.66
N ARG A 70 -2.07 -3.37 4.72
CA ARG A 70 -2.69 -4.50 5.46
C ARG A 70 -3.00 -4.13 6.91
N LYS A 71 -2.11 -3.38 7.56
CA LYS A 71 -2.31 -2.87 8.93
C LYS A 71 -3.35 -1.75 9.04
N ASN A 72 -3.72 -1.08 7.96
CA ASN A 72 -4.58 0.10 7.97
C ASN A 72 -5.96 -0.11 7.32
N ILE A 73 -6.11 -1.08 6.39
CA ILE A 73 -7.33 -1.21 5.57
C ILE A 73 -8.21 -2.41 5.99
N VAL A 74 -7.63 -3.55 6.38
CA VAL A 74 -8.43 -4.77 6.62
C VAL A 74 -8.78 -4.94 8.10
N PHE A 75 -7.80 -4.77 8.98
CA PHE A 75 -7.97 -4.84 10.43
C PHE A 75 -7.04 -3.82 11.06
N GLY A 76 -7.53 -2.59 11.25
CA GLY A 76 -6.75 -1.57 11.94
C GLY A 76 -6.51 -1.97 13.39
N ASP A 77 -5.37 -1.56 13.96
CA ASP A 77 -5.01 -1.82 15.38
C ASP A 77 -6.20 -1.45 16.32
N GLU A 78 -6.98 -0.40 16.01
CA GLU A 78 -8.21 -0.04 16.75
C GLU A 78 -9.35 -1.05 16.64
N TRP A 79 -9.56 -1.67 15.48
CA TRP A 79 -10.60 -2.68 15.30
C TRP A 79 -10.22 -3.96 16.05
N GLU A 80 -8.95 -4.35 15.97
CA GLU A 80 -8.42 -5.53 16.67
C GLU A 80 -8.55 -5.35 18.19
N GLU A 81 -8.14 -4.20 18.71
CA GLU A 81 -8.30 -3.84 20.13
C GLU A 81 -9.79 -3.86 20.55
N LYS A 82 -10.70 -3.33 19.72
CA LYS A 82 -12.15 -3.34 20.01
C LYS A 82 -12.73 -4.75 20.09
N GLU A 83 -12.35 -5.66 19.20
CA GLU A 83 -12.83 -7.05 19.23
C GLU A 83 -12.24 -7.82 20.41
N ILE A 84 -10.96 -7.62 20.74
CA ILE A 84 -10.34 -8.20 21.95
C ILE A 84 -11.11 -7.75 23.21
N GLN A 85 -11.38 -6.44 23.34
CA GLN A 85 -12.13 -5.90 24.48
C GLN A 85 -13.57 -6.45 24.55
N LYS A 86 -14.24 -6.64 23.42
CA LYS A 86 -15.56 -7.30 23.35
C LYS A 86 -15.49 -8.73 23.86
N GLU A 87 -14.50 -9.50 23.44
CA GLU A 87 -14.38 -10.91 23.79
C GLU A 87 -14.03 -11.09 25.27
N ILE A 88 -13.13 -10.26 25.82
CA ILE A 88 -12.87 -10.19 27.27
C ILE A 88 -14.16 -9.88 28.05
N LYS A 89 -14.99 -8.95 27.56
CA LYS A 89 -16.26 -8.57 28.19
C LYS A 89 -17.29 -9.70 28.16
N ARG A 90 -17.28 -10.55 27.12
CA ARG A 90 -18.10 -11.78 27.06
C ARG A 90 -17.63 -12.80 28.08
N MET A 91 -16.32 -13.06 28.16
CA MET A 91 -15.75 -14.01 29.13
C MET A 91 -15.99 -13.59 30.58
N ARG A 92 -15.95 -12.28 30.89
CA ARG A 92 -16.23 -11.76 32.25
C ARG A 92 -17.70 -11.79 32.67
N LYS A 93 -18.63 -11.96 31.74
CA LYS A 93 -20.07 -12.00 32.00
C LYS A 93 -20.61 -13.44 32.16
N GLN A 94 -19.78 -14.44 31.89
CA GLN A 94 -20.01 -15.85 32.25
C GLN A 94 -19.34 -16.13 33.60
#